data_AF-A0AA39FJ94-F1
#
_entry.id   AF-A0AA39FJ94-F1
#
_cell.length_a   1.000
_cell.length_b   1.000
_cell.length_c   1.000
_cell.angle_alpha   90.00
_cell.angle_beta   90.00
_cell.angle_gamma   90.00
#
_symmetry.space_group_name_H-M   'P 1'
#
loop_
_entity.id
_entity.type
_entity.pdbx_description
1 polymer ?
#
loop_
_entity_poly.entity_id
_entity_poly.type
_entity_poly.pdbx_seq_one_letter_code
_entity_poly.pdbx_strand_id
1 'polypeptide(L)'
;MKAMKKTYMEKYFASVLFGFSDTLPIIKNANGFKGKGANKLETLVENLGIEAGQAHNDINDVIMLEKILDKLNVPKSSVVNVCLKWSDAVKKQIFNEKLHTVIKSLDFIKECTSYNIRKKMIEADITSNIICDAYKYNGLEGLKSLLGKNENNVVLVTKSSKVIEKIFKYLQNSKNIFSGT
;
A
#
# COMPACT_ATOMS: atom_id res chain seq x y z
N MET A 1 7.96 14.15 0.04
CA MET A 1 8.90 14.14 -1.11
C MET A 1 8.73 15.34 -2.04
N LYS A 2 7.51 15.73 -2.45
CA LYS A 2 7.28 16.87 -3.39
C LYS A 2 8.01 18.16 -3.02
N ALA A 3 7.98 18.58 -1.74
CA ALA A 3 8.68 19.79 -1.27
C ALA A 3 10.21 19.66 -1.42
N MET A 4 10.78 18.51 -1.07
CA MET A 4 12.22 18.24 -1.21
C MET A 4 12.67 18.24 -2.66
N LYS A 5 11.84 17.74 -3.59
CA LYS A 5 12.09 17.82 -5.04
C LYS A 5 12.18 19.28 -5.50
N LYS A 6 11.23 20.11 -5.06
CA LYS A 6 11.15 21.53 -5.43
C LYS A 6 12.36 22.34 -4.96
N THR A 7 12.96 21.94 -3.83
CA THR A 7 14.15 22.60 -3.27
C THR A 7 15.46 21.93 -3.67
N TYR A 8 15.43 20.87 -4.50
CA TYR A 8 16.61 20.09 -4.90
C TYR A 8 17.42 19.51 -3.73
N MET A 9 16.78 19.31 -2.57
CA MET A 9 17.43 18.83 -1.34
C MET A 9 17.28 17.33 -1.11
N GLU A 10 16.79 16.57 -2.09
CA GLU A 10 16.48 15.14 -1.94
C GLU A 10 17.69 14.32 -1.46
N LYS A 11 18.88 14.57 -2.01
CA LYS A 11 20.12 13.89 -1.61
C LYS A 11 20.52 14.21 -0.17
N TYR A 12 20.35 15.46 0.24
CA TYR A 12 20.65 15.89 1.60
C TYR A 12 19.70 15.19 2.59
N PHE A 13 18.40 15.26 2.36
CA PHE A 13 17.42 14.57 3.21
C PHE A 13 17.64 13.06 3.23
N ALA A 14 17.98 12.44 2.10
CA ALA A 14 18.30 11.01 2.04
C ALA A 14 19.50 10.61 2.92
N SER A 15 20.42 11.54 3.22
CA SER A 15 21.59 11.27 4.06
C SER A 15 21.30 11.33 5.56
N VAL A 16 20.25 12.03 5.98
CA VAL A 16 19.90 12.24 7.40
C VAL A 16 18.59 11.56 7.81
N LEU A 17 17.72 11.27 6.86
CA LEU A 17 16.40 10.71 7.11
C LEU A 17 16.38 9.21 6.84
N PHE A 18 16.18 8.42 7.91
CA PHE A 18 16.02 6.97 7.78
C PHE A 18 14.67 6.58 7.14
N GLY A 19 13.58 7.21 7.56
CA GLY A 19 12.24 6.90 7.09
C GLY A 19 11.14 7.66 7.83
N PHE A 20 9.90 7.25 7.63
CA PHE A 20 8.70 7.82 8.26
C PHE A 20 7.90 6.73 8.95
N SER A 21 7.38 7.00 10.14
CA SER A 21 6.50 6.08 10.85
C SER A 21 5.10 6.67 10.95
N ASP A 22 4.09 5.91 10.52
CA ASP A 22 2.70 6.22 10.81
C ASP A 22 2.38 5.69 12.21
N THR A 23 2.21 6.60 13.17
CA THR A 23 1.95 6.30 14.58
C THR A 23 0.49 5.99 14.86
N LEU A 24 -0.43 6.32 13.94
CA LEU A 24 -1.87 6.17 14.17
C LEU A 24 -2.29 4.70 14.42
N PRO A 25 -1.80 3.70 13.67
CA PRO A 25 -2.10 2.30 13.97
C PRO A 25 -1.61 1.87 15.36
N ILE A 26 -0.43 2.35 15.78
CA ILE A 26 0.14 2.02 17.09
C ILE A 26 -0.72 2.61 18.20
N ILE A 27 -1.08 3.88 18.06
CA ILE A 27 -1.92 4.62 19.02
C ILE A 27 -3.29 3.93 19.17
N LYS A 28 -3.94 3.57 18.06
CA LYS A 28 -5.23 2.86 18.08
C LYS A 28 -5.17 1.52 18.83
N ASN A 29 -4.07 0.79 18.65
CA ASN A 29 -3.88 -0.48 19.33
C ASN A 29 -3.62 -0.30 20.84
N ALA A 30 -2.99 0.82 21.23
CA ALA A 30 -2.64 1.10 22.62
C ALA A 30 -3.78 1.74 23.44
N ASN A 31 -4.64 2.57 22.83
CA ASN A 31 -5.66 3.34 23.55
C ASN A 31 -7.07 2.72 23.55
N GLY A 32 -7.38 1.84 22.58
CA GLY A 32 -8.70 1.20 22.45
C GLY A 32 -9.88 2.13 22.10
N PHE A 33 -9.66 3.43 21.86
CA PHE A 33 -10.72 4.39 21.52
C PHE A 33 -11.28 4.12 20.12
N LYS A 34 -12.61 3.97 20.06
CA LYS A 34 -13.35 3.67 18.83
C LYS A 34 -14.29 4.83 18.47
N GLY A 35 -14.57 4.98 17.19
CA GLY A 35 -15.49 6.00 16.68
C GLY A 35 -14.81 7.04 15.78
N LYS A 36 -15.63 7.76 15.01
CA LYS A 36 -15.17 8.79 14.09
C LYS A 36 -14.59 9.95 14.88
N GLY A 37 -13.33 10.30 14.61
CA GLY A 37 -12.65 11.42 15.28
C GLY A 37 -11.99 11.08 16.61
N ALA A 38 -12.25 9.91 17.20
CA ALA A 38 -11.72 9.53 18.51
C ALA A 38 -10.18 9.46 18.59
N ASN A 39 -9.51 9.33 17.43
CA ASN A 39 -8.06 9.29 17.32
C ASN A 39 -7.48 10.51 16.58
N LYS A 40 -8.22 11.63 16.55
CA LYS A 40 -7.63 12.93 16.20
C LYS A 40 -6.70 13.37 17.31
N LEU A 41 -5.66 14.13 16.97
CA LEU A 41 -4.64 14.54 17.92
C LEU A 41 -5.24 15.30 19.12
N GLU A 42 -6.03 16.34 18.88
CA GLU A 42 -6.73 17.12 19.91
C GLU A 42 -7.60 16.23 20.83
N THR A 43 -8.43 15.39 20.21
CA THR A 43 -9.32 14.47 20.94
C THR A 43 -8.54 13.46 21.78
N LEU A 44 -7.38 13.00 21.32
CA LEU A 44 -6.51 12.11 22.10
C LEU A 44 -5.90 12.82 23.29
N VAL A 45 -5.45 14.06 23.10
CA VAL A 45 -4.89 14.88 24.18
C VAL A 45 -5.94 15.12 25.27
N GLU A 46 -7.18 15.49 24.89
CA GLU A 46 -8.31 15.62 25.80
C GLU A 46 -8.64 14.31 26.53
N ASN A 47 -8.83 13.21 25.78
CA ASN A 47 -9.19 11.91 26.35
C ASN A 47 -8.13 11.33 27.29
N LEU A 48 -6.85 11.69 27.07
CA LEU A 48 -5.73 11.22 27.88
C LEU A 48 -5.38 12.20 29.02
N GLY A 49 -6.12 13.31 29.16
CA GLY A 49 -5.87 14.34 30.17
C GLY A 49 -4.49 14.97 30.03
N ILE A 50 -4.03 15.16 28.79
CA ILE A 50 -2.76 15.82 28.47
C ILE A 50 -3.06 17.31 28.27
N GLU A 51 -2.21 18.18 28.81
CA GLU A 51 -2.32 19.62 28.52
C GLU A 51 -2.00 19.88 27.03
N ALA A 52 -3.03 20.31 26.30
CA ALA A 52 -2.93 20.72 24.91
C ALA A 52 -2.36 22.14 24.80
N GLY A 53 -1.37 22.33 23.92
CA GLY A 53 -1.08 23.65 23.38
C GLY A 53 -2.15 24.05 22.36
N GLN A 54 -2.01 25.23 21.73
CA GLN A 54 -2.84 25.58 20.59
C GLN A 54 -2.59 24.60 19.43
N ALA A 55 -3.60 23.82 19.06
CA ALA A 55 -3.58 22.99 17.87
C ALA A 55 -3.46 23.83 16.59
N HIS A 56 -3.02 23.22 15.49
CA HIS A 56 -2.70 23.89 14.20
C HIS A 56 -1.40 24.70 14.18
N ASN A 57 -0.52 24.46 15.15
CA ASN A 57 0.89 24.82 15.08
C ASN A 57 1.69 23.53 14.95
N ASP A 58 2.46 23.38 13.87
CA ASP A 58 3.21 22.15 13.58
C ASP A 58 4.12 21.71 14.74
N ILE A 59 4.69 22.66 15.49
CA ILE A 59 5.54 22.37 16.66
C ILE A 59 4.68 21.80 17.80
N ASN A 60 3.53 22.42 18.07
CA ASN A 60 2.61 21.93 19.10
C ASN A 60 2.05 20.55 18.73
N ASP A 61 1.78 20.31 17.44
CA ASP A 61 1.31 19.01 16.95
C ASP A 61 2.36 17.91 17.17
N VAL A 62 3.65 18.20 16.95
CA VAL A 62 4.75 17.27 17.26
C VAL A 62 4.84 17.00 18.76
N ILE A 63 4.78 18.05 19.59
CA ILE A 63 4.83 17.92 21.05
C ILE A 63 3.64 17.12 21.58
N MET A 64 2.43 17.37 21.06
CA MET A 64 1.22 16.62 21.42
C MET A 64 1.37 15.15 21.06
N LEU A 65 1.91 14.85 19.87
CA LEU A 65 2.15 13.46 19.45
C LEU A 65 3.15 12.74 20.36
N GLU A 66 4.25 13.39 20.72
CA GLU A 66 5.23 12.83 21.67
C GLU A 66 4.59 12.54 23.03
N LYS A 67 3.87 13.51 23.60
CA LYS A 67 3.15 13.33 24.88
C LYS A 67 2.12 12.19 24.82
N ILE A 68 1.42 12.02 23.70
CA ILE A 68 0.47 10.90 23.52
C ILE A 68 1.22 9.56 23.54
N LEU A 69 2.31 9.45 22.80
CA LEU A 69 3.10 8.20 22.74
C LEU A 69 3.65 7.84 24.12
N ASP A 70 4.16 8.82 24.88
CA ASP A 70 4.65 8.64 26.23
C ASP A 70 3.53 8.23 27.20
N LYS A 71 2.38 8.92 27.15
CA LYS A 71 1.23 8.62 28.01
C LYS A 71 0.66 7.22 27.77
N LEU A 72 0.72 6.74 26.53
CA LEU A 72 0.32 5.39 26.13
C LEU A 72 1.41 4.34 26.35
N ASN A 73 2.57 4.72 26.90
CA ASN A 73 3.74 3.87 27.10
C ASN A 73 4.16 3.13 25.81
N VAL A 74 4.06 3.81 24.65
CA VAL A 74 4.44 3.21 23.37
C VAL A 74 5.96 3.07 23.30
N PRO A 75 6.51 1.85 23.20
CA PRO A 75 7.96 1.69 23.10
C PRO A 75 8.49 2.33 21.82
N LYS A 76 9.64 3.00 21.90
CA LYS A 76 10.32 3.56 20.71
C LYS A 76 10.57 2.50 19.63
N SER A 77 10.86 1.27 20.03
CA SER A 77 11.02 0.13 19.12
C SER A 77 9.76 -0.15 18.29
N SER A 78 8.55 0.04 18.84
CA SER A 78 7.30 -0.12 18.10
C SER A 78 7.16 0.92 16.98
N VAL A 79 7.60 2.15 17.23
CA VAL A 79 7.61 3.22 16.20
C VAL A 79 8.63 2.92 15.10
N VAL A 80 9.81 2.41 15.48
CA VAL A 80 10.85 2.01 14.52
C VAL A 80 10.40 0.80 13.67
N ASN A 81 9.70 -0.16 14.27
CA ASN A 81 9.27 -1.38 13.58
C ASN A 81 8.25 -1.13 12.47
N VAL A 82 7.46 -0.06 12.55
CA VAL A 82 6.51 0.33 11.49
C VAL A 82 7.08 1.38 10.53
N CYS A 83 8.38 1.67 10.64
CA CYS A 83 9.02 2.69 9.83
C CYS A 83 9.05 2.31 8.35
N LEU A 84 8.42 3.11 7.52
CA LEU A 84 8.61 3.11 6.08
C LEU A 84 9.94 3.78 5.78
N LYS A 85 10.95 2.98 5.41
CA LYS A 85 12.27 3.49 5.04
C LYS A 85 12.17 4.48 3.89
N TRP A 86 13.03 5.49 3.91
CA TRP A 86 13.11 6.50 2.85
C TRP A 86 13.33 5.86 1.48
N SER A 87 14.22 4.87 1.39
CA SER A 87 14.49 4.12 0.15
C SER A 87 13.23 3.45 -0.42
N ASP A 88 12.40 2.87 0.43
CA ASP A 88 11.16 2.21 0.02
C ASP A 88 10.08 3.23 -0.38
N ALA A 89 10.00 4.37 0.32
CA ALA A 89 9.14 5.48 -0.08
C ALA A 89 9.53 6.03 -1.48
N VAL A 90 10.83 6.21 -1.75
CA VAL A 90 11.35 6.63 -3.05
C VAL A 90 11.04 5.60 -4.14
N LYS A 91 11.30 4.32 -3.90
CA LYS A 91 10.93 3.23 -4.83
C LYS A 91 9.44 3.27 -5.17
N LYS A 92 8.58 3.41 -4.15
CA LYS A 92 7.12 3.50 -4.34
C LYS A 92 6.71 4.72 -5.15
N GLN A 93 7.37 5.87 -4.96
CA GLN A 93 7.13 7.04 -5.80
C GLN A 93 7.54 6.81 -7.25
N ILE A 94 8.75 6.30 -7.50
CA ILE A 94 9.22 6.01 -8.86
C ILE A 94 8.28 5.01 -9.55
N PHE A 95 7.85 3.98 -8.82
CA PHE A 95 6.86 3.03 -9.30
C PHE A 95 5.54 3.73 -9.68
N ASN A 96 4.99 4.58 -8.80
CA ASN A 96 3.75 5.32 -9.09
C ASN A 96 3.89 6.26 -10.29
N GLU A 97 5.05 6.90 -10.47
CA GLU A 97 5.36 7.75 -11.63
C GLU A 97 5.36 6.92 -12.92
N LYS A 98 5.87 5.68 -12.88
CA LYS A 98 5.93 4.76 -14.03
C LYS A 98 4.66 3.90 -14.23
N LEU A 99 3.77 3.85 -13.24
CA LEU A 99 2.64 2.93 -13.20
C LEU A 99 1.75 3.04 -14.46
N HIS A 100 1.50 4.25 -14.93
CA HIS A 100 0.69 4.50 -16.13
C HIS A 100 1.25 3.84 -17.40
N THR A 101 2.57 3.65 -17.48
CA THR A 101 3.23 2.97 -18.59
C THR A 101 3.25 1.46 -18.36
N VAL A 102 3.63 1.03 -17.16
CA VAL A 102 3.77 -0.40 -16.84
C VAL A 102 2.43 -1.13 -16.86
N ILE A 103 1.34 -0.47 -16.43
CA ILE A 103 0.00 -1.08 -16.41
C ILE A 103 -0.51 -1.43 -17.82
N LYS A 104 -0.01 -0.75 -18.87
CA LYS A 104 -0.35 -1.05 -20.27
C LYS A 104 0.09 -2.45 -20.69
N SER A 105 1.10 -3.04 -20.02
CA SER A 105 1.48 -4.44 -20.24
C SER A 105 0.35 -5.43 -19.92
N LEU A 106 -0.65 -5.00 -19.13
CA LEU A 106 -1.83 -5.77 -18.79
C LEU A 106 -3.09 -5.30 -19.54
N ASP A 107 -2.95 -4.46 -20.58
CA ASP A 107 -4.11 -3.98 -21.34
C ASP A 107 -4.84 -5.11 -22.09
N PHE A 108 -4.16 -6.22 -22.38
CA PHE A 108 -4.77 -7.39 -23.01
C PHE A 108 -5.91 -8.01 -22.17
N ILE A 109 -5.96 -7.76 -20.85
CA ILE A 109 -7.06 -8.21 -19.97
C ILE A 109 -7.91 -7.03 -19.46
N LYS A 110 -7.80 -5.84 -20.07
CA LYS A 110 -8.48 -4.64 -19.55
C LYS A 110 -10.01 -4.75 -19.59
N GLU A 111 -10.55 -5.51 -20.54
CA GLU A 111 -11.99 -5.72 -20.72
C GLU A 111 -12.61 -6.58 -19.62
N CYS A 112 -11.81 -7.45 -18.97
CA CYS A 112 -12.28 -8.36 -17.93
C CYS A 112 -11.77 -8.01 -16.52
N THR A 113 -10.96 -6.95 -16.39
CA THR A 113 -10.38 -6.51 -15.11
C THR A 113 -10.55 -5.02 -14.88
N SER A 114 -10.60 -4.60 -13.61
CA SER A 114 -10.53 -3.18 -13.27
C SER A 114 -9.08 -2.68 -13.23
N TYR A 115 -8.92 -1.36 -13.31
CA TYR A 115 -7.62 -0.70 -13.12
C TYR A 115 -6.95 -1.13 -11.80
N ASN A 116 -7.73 -1.20 -10.71
CA ASN A 116 -7.21 -1.58 -9.40
C ASN A 116 -6.69 -3.03 -9.36
N ILE A 117 -7.33 -3.96 -10.07
CA ILE A 117 -6.85 -5.35 -10.16
C ILE A 117 -5.53 -5.40 -10.94
N ARG A 118 -5.45 -4.72 -12.09
CA ARG A 118 -4.20 -4.66 -12.86
C ARG A 118 -3.07 -3.98 -12.10
N LYS A 119 -3.37 -2.90 -11.36
CA LYS A 119 -2.40 -2.24 -10.49
C LYS A 119 -1.81 -3.21 -9.46
N LYS A 120 -2.66 -3.98 -8.77
CA LYS A 120 -2.20 -4.98 -7.80
C LYS A 120 -1.38 -6.10 -8.44
N MET A 121 -1.71 -6.52 -9.66
CA MET A 121 -0.90 -7.48 -10.41
C MET A 121 0.51 -6.94 -10.65
N ILE A 122 0.64 -5.70 -11.12
CA ILE A 122 1.95 -5.07 -11.32
C ILE A 122 2.69 -4.91 -9.99
N GLU A 123 2.02 -4.52 -8.91
CA GLU A 123 2.62 -4.42 -7.56
C GLU A 123 3.13 -5.78 -7.03
N ALA A 124 2.57 -6.89 -7.54
CA ALA A 124 2.99 -8.26 -7.23
C ALA A 124 3.95 -8.84 -8.28
N ASP A 125 4.52 -8.00 -9.15
CA ASP A 125 5.40 -8.39 -10.27
C ASP A 125 4.79 -9.43 -11.23
N ILE A 126 3.46 -9.42 -11.37
CA ILE A 126 2.74 -10.31 -12.27
C ILE A 126 2.64 -9.68 -13.66
N THR A 127 3.33 -10.29 -14.62
CA THR A 127 3.35 -9.87 -16.03
C THR A 127 2.34 -10.65 -16.87
N SER A 128 2.11 -10.19 -18.10
CA SER A 128 1.27 -10.89 -19.09
C SER A 128 1.72 -12.33 -19.33
N ASN A 129 3.03 -12.56 -19.42
CA ASN A 129 3.61 -13.90 -19.61
C ASN A 129 3.27 -14.83 -18.45
N ILE A 130 3.43 -14.35 -17.20
CA ILE A 130 3.12 -15.14 -16.01
C ILE A 130 1.63 -15.53 -15.97
N ILE A 131 0.73 -14.61 -16.35
CA ILE A 131 -0.72 -14.88 -16.44
C ILE A 131 -1.00 -15.94 -17.52
N CYS A 132 -0.42 -15.76 -18.71
CA CYS A 132 -0.58 -16.70 -19.82
C CYS A 132 -0.06 -18.08 -19.47
N ASP A 133 1.10 -18.18 -18.81
CA ASP A 133 1.70 -19.45 -18.41
C ASP A 133 0.87 -20.13 -17.33
N ALA A 134 0.45 -19.41 -16.28
CA ALA A 134 -0.42 -19.95 -15.24
C ALA A 134 -1.72 -20.53 -15.84
N TYR A 135 -2.30 -19.84 -16.83
CA TYR A 135 -3.46 -20.32 -17.57
C TYR A 135 -3.14 -21.53 -18.48
N LYS A 136 -2.02 -21.51 -19.20
CA LYS A 136 -1.63 -22.61 -20.11
C LYS A 136 -1.36 -23.91 -19.36
N TYR A 137 -0.66 -23.85 -18.23
CA TYR A 137 -0.25 -25.05 -17.49
C TYR A 137 -1.35 -25.61 -16.61
N ASN A 138 -2.10 -24.75 -15.91
CA ASN A 138 -3.03 -25.19 -14.85
C ASN A 138 -4.43 -24.57 -14.97
N GLY A 139 -4.74 -23.91 -16.09
CA GLY A 139 -6.07 -23.35 -16.35
C GLY A 139 -6.57 -22.42 -15.25
N LEU A 140 -7.79 -22.67 -14.77
CA LEU A 140 -8.42 -21.87 -13.72
C LEU A 140 -7.68 -21.97 -12.38
N GLU A 141 -7.20 -23.16 -12.01
CA GLU A 141 -6.49 -23.37 -10.74
C GLU A 141 -5.12 -22.66 -10.73
N GLY A 142 -4.45 -22.61 -11.89
CA GLY A 142 -3.23 -21.82 -12.05
C GLY A 142 -3.46 -20.33 -11.79
N LEU A 143 -4.54 -19.78 -12.34
CA LEU A 143 -4.91 -18.37 -12.11
C LEU A 143 -5.33 -18.11 -10.65
N LYS A 144 -6.04 -19.05 -10.00
CA LYS A 144 -6.38 -18.94 -8.57
C LYS A 144 -5.13 -18.92 -7.69
N SER A 145 -4.18 -19.81 -7.96
CA SER A 145 -2.90 -19.87 -7.24
C SER A 145 -2.10 -18.58 -7.41
N LEU A 146 -1.97 -18.11 -8.67
CA LEU A 146 -1.22 -16.90 -9.00
C LEU A 146 -1.82 -15.64 -8.35
N LEU A 147 -3.12 -15.39 -8.54
CA LEU A 147 -3.77 -14.14 -8.12
C LEU A 147 -4.20 -14.16 -6.65
N GLY A 148 -4.40 -15.35 -6.09
CA GLY A 148 -4.75 -15.59 -4.69
C GLY A 148 -3.56 -15.68 -3.73
N LYS A 149 -2.33 -15.49 -4.24
CA LYS A 149 -1.10 -15.54 -3.44
C LYS A 149 -1.18 -14.58 -2.24
N ASN A 150 -0.77 -15.07 -1.08
CA ASN A 150 -0.68 -14.27 0.14
C ASN A 150 0.79 -14.01 0.47
N GLU A 151 1.08 -12.81 0.96
CA GLU A 151 2.36 -12.46 1.57
C GLU A 151 2.06 -11.85 2.94
N ASN A 152 2.65 -12.38 4.00
CA ASN A 152 2.38 -11.96 5.39
C ASN A 152 0.87 -11.92 5.74
N ASN A 153 0.11 -12.95 5.32
CA ASN A 153 -1.35 -13.04 5.47
C ASN A 153 -2.18 -11.99 4.71
N VAL A 154 -1.56 -11.17 3.85
CA VAL A 154 -2.23 -10.20 2.99
C VAL A 154 -2.35 -10.75 1.57
N VAL A 155 -3.56 -10.71 1.00
CA VAL A 155 -3.81 -11.11 -0.38
C VAL A 155 -3.15 -10.09 -1.32
N LEU A 156 -2.24 -10.55 -2.20
CA LEU A 156 -1.50 -9.67 -3.10
C LEU A 156 -2.39 -9.06 -4.19
N VAL A 157 -3.22 -9.88 -4.87
CA VAL A 157 -4.13 -9.39 -5.92
C VAL A 157 -5.59 -9.53 -5.53
N THR A 158 -6.13 -10.74 -5.54
CA THR A 158 -7.54 -10.99 -5.25
C THR A 158 -7.83 -12.47 -4.97
N LYS A 159 -8.74 -12.75 -4.03
CA LYS A 159 -9.36 -14.07 -3.83
C LYS A 159 -10.76 -14.17 -4.43
N SER A 160 -11.22 -13.14 -5.15
CA SER A 160 -12.56 -13.11 -5.72
C SER A 160 -12.66 -14.08 -6.90
N SER A 161 -13.35 -15.20 -6.70
CA SER A 161 -13.61 -16.19 -7.76
C SER A 161 -14.24 -15.55 -9.00
N LYS A 162 -15.17 -14.60 -8.82
CA LYS A 162 -15.81 -13.88 -9.92
C LYS A 162 -14.83 -13.15 -10.84
N VAL A 163 -13.79 -12.52 -10.28
CA VAL A 163 -12.77 -11.81 -11.08
C VAL A 163 -11.89 -12.82 -11.80
N ILE A 164 -11.47 -13.88 -11.11
CA ILE A 164 -10.58 -14.91 -11.66
C ILE A 164 -11.27 -15.68 -12.79
N GLU A 165 -12.54 -16.05 -12.60
CA GLU A 165 -13.37 -16.70 -13.63
C GLU A 165 -13.59 -15.82 -14.86
N LYS A 166 -13.75 -14.50 -14.68
CA LYS A 166 -13.84 -13.56 -15.81
C LYS A 166 -12.57 -13.55 -16.65
N ILE A 167 -11.40 -13.54 -15.99
CA ILE A 167 -10.11 -13.63 -16.67
C ILE A 167 -9.97 -14.97 -17.39
N PHE A 168 -10.31 -16.08 -16.72
CA PHE A 168 -10.28 -17.41 -17.31
C PHE A 168 -11.15 -17.51 -18.58
N LYS A 169 -12.41 -17.07 -18.51
CA LYS A 169 -13.33 -17.05 -19.66
C LYS A 169 -12.80 -16.17 -20.79
N TYR A 170 -12.24 -15.02 -20.46
CA TYR A 170 -11.63 -14.14 -21.44
C TYR A 170 -10.47 -14.84 -22.17
N LEU A 171 -9.52 -15.43 -21.45
CA LEU A 171 -8.38 -16.14 -22.03
C LEU A 171 -8.79 -17.39 -22.84
N GLN A 172 -9.85 -18.08 -22.41
CA GLN A 172 -10.42 -19.21 -23.14
C GLN A 172 -10.99 -18.78 -24.49
N ASN A 173 -11.72 -17.66 -24.52
CA ASN A 173 -12.27 -17.10 -25.76
C ASN A 173 -11.17 -16.54 -26.66
N SER A 174 -10.11 -15.96 -26.08
CA SER A 174 -8.96 -15.45 -26.84
C SER A 174 -8.11 -16.56 -27.44
N LYS A 175 -8.00 -17.75 -26.81
CA LYS A 175 -7.27 -18.89 -27.40
C LYS A 175 -7.86 -19.32 -28.74
N ASN A 176 -9.18 -19.28 -28.91
CA ASN A 176 -9.84 -19.53 -30.19
C ASN A 176 -9.47 -18.51 -31.29
N ILE A 177 -8.90 -17.36 -30.91
CA ILE A 177 -8.41 -16.31 -31.82
C ILE A 177 -6.93 -16.52 -32.17
N PHE A 178 -6.13 -17.12 -31.27
CA PHE A 178 -4.68 -17.34 -31.46
C PHE A 178 -4.30 -18.73 -31.99
N SER A 179 -5.26 -19.66 -32.12
CA SER A 179 -5.06 -20.99 -32.73
C SER A 179 -5.62 -21.10 -34.16
N GLY A 180 -5.90 -19.96 -34.80
CA GLY A 180 -6.46 -19.85 -36.16
C GLY A 180 -5.48 -19.34 -37.22
N THR A 181 -4.19 -19.66 -37.07
CA THR A 181 -3.11 -19.50 -38.08
C THR A 181 -2.19 -20.70 -37.98
#